data_AF-A0A7K0G367-F1
#
_entry.id   AF-A0A7K0G367-F1
#
_cell.length_a   1.000
_cell.length_b   1.000
_cell.length_c   1.000
_cell.angle_alpha   90.00
_cell.angle_beta   90.00
_cell.angle_gamma   90.00
#
_symmetry.space_group_name_H-M   'P 1'
#
loop_
_entity.id
_entity.type
_entity.pdbx_description
1 polymer ?
#
loop_
_entity_poly.entity_id
_entity_poly.type
_entity_poly.pdbx_seq_one_letter_code
_entity_poly.pdbx_strand_id
1 'polypeptide(L)'
;MQDILVPISIFLGTFAMVFGIRYLSNKEKMAMIERGIHPGVSRSAPKPYLSLKFGLLMVGLGIGLLVALFTVKNVFGPEITRGEEGQAAAIYFGFLGIFGGLGLITSFLIEKKAIDTDPSK
;
A
#
# COMPACT_ATOMS: atom_id res chain seq x y z
N MET A 1 35.98 15.53 4.76
CA MET A 1 35.17 16.10 5.88
C MET A 1 33.70 16.26 5.52
N GLN A 2 33.35 16.59 4.27
CA GLN A 2 31.94 16.73 3.85
C GLN A 2 31.19 15.38 3.78
N ASP A 3 31.88 14.28 3.47
CA ASP A 3 31.25 12.95 3.33
C ASP A 3 30.69 12.37 4.64
N ILE A 4 31.21 12.79 5.79
CA ILE A 4 30.72 12.38 7.12
C ILE A 4 29.55 13.27 7.59
N LEU A 5 29.52 14.54 7.14
CA LEU A 5 28.56 15.53 7.63
C LEU A 5 27.15 15.32 7.05
N VAL A 6 27.07 14.88 5.79
CA VAL A 6 25.81 14.58 5.09
C VAL A 6 25.01 13.46 5.76
N PRO A 7 25.56 12.27 6.06
CA PRO A 7 24.79 11.25 6.75
C PRO A 7 24.38 11.68 8.16
N ILE A 8 25.24 12.36 8.91
CA ILE A 8 24.93 12.83 10.27
C ILE A 8 23.76 13.81 10.25
N SER A 9 23.73 14.78 9.34
CA SER A 9 22.63 15.76 9.27
C SER A 9 21.29 15.13 8.88
N ILE A 10 21.30 14.13 7.99
CA ILE A 10 20.09 13.38 7.58
C ILE A 10 19.55 12.55 8.75
N PHE A 11 20.42 11.85 9.49
CA PHE A 11 20.00 11.07 10.66
C PHE A 11 19.40 11.97 11.74
N LEU A 12 20.06 13.09 12.04
CA LEU A 12 19.62 14.04 13.06
C LEU A 12 18.33 14.75 12.65
N GLY A 13 18.19 15.12 11.37
CA GLY A 13 16.98 15.71 10.80
C GLY A 13 15.79 14.76 10.84
N THR A 14 15.98 13.50 10.46
CA THR A 14 14.92 12.48 10.50
C THR A 14 14.50 12.20 11.94
N PHE A 15 15.45 12.10 12.87
CA PHE A 15 15.16 11.90 14.29
C PHE A 15 14.38 13.10 14.88
N ALA A 16 14.83 14.32 14.58
CA ALA A 16 14.15 15.55 15.00
C ALA A 16 12.72 15.65 14.43
N MET A 17 12.52 15.26 13.17
CA MET A 17 11.20 15.23 12.54
C MET A 17 10.27 14.23 13.21
N VAL A 18 10.73 12.99 13.43
CA VAL A 18 9.94 11.94 14.09
C VAL A 18 9.58 12.37 15.52
N PHE A 19 10.55 12.92 16.26
CA PHE A 19 10.34 13.44 17.60
C PHE A 19 9.34 14.61 17.60
N GLY A 20 9.49 15.56 16.68
CA GLY A 20 8.59 16.70 16.53
C GLY A 20 7.14 16.28 16.27
N ILE A 21 6.93 15.34 15.34
CA ILE A 21 5.59 14.80 15.05
C ILE A 21 4.97 14.15 16.29
N ARG A 22 5.75 13.36 17.06
CA ARG A 22 5.23 12.72 18.29
C ARG A 22 4.99 13.68 19.43
N TYR A 23 5.84 14.68 19.60
CA TYR A 23 5.67 15.72 20.61
C TYR A 23 4.40 16.54 20.36
N LEU A 24 4.21 17.01 19.11
CA LEU A 24 3.01 17.75 18.71
C LEU A 24 1.75 16.89 18.82
N SER A 25 1.80 15.64 18.33
CA SER A 25 0.67 14.70 18.44
C SER A 25 0.25 14.44 19.89
N ASN A 26 1.18 14.48 20.85
CA ASN A 26 0.84 14.30 22.26
C ASN A 26 0.28 15.58 22.88
N LYS A 27 0.79 16.76 22.50
CA LYS A 27 0.20 18.04 22.91
C LYS A 27 -1.22 18.21 22.41
N GLU A 28 -1.49 17.86 21.15
CA GLU A 28 -2.82 17.90 20.56
C GLU A 28 -3.81 17.01 21.32
N LYS A 29 -3.38 15.81 21.74
CA LYS A 29 -4.22 14.92 22.55
C LYS A 29 -4.54 15.50 23.92
N MET A 30 -3.58 16.14 24.57
CA MET A 30 -3.80 16.80 25.87
C MET A 30 -4.78 17.97 25.71
N ALA A 31 -4.59 18.81 24.69
CA ALA A 31 -5.50 19.92 24.39
C ALA A 31 -6.92 19.44 24.03
N MET A 32 -7.07 18.27 23.40
CA MET A 32 -8.38 17.66 23.17
C MET A 32 -9.06 17.24 24.48
N ILE A 33 -8.32 16.60 25.40
CA ILE A 33 -8.84 16.20 26.72
C ILE A 33 -9.27 17.42 27.53
N GLU A 34 -8.46 18.48 27.54
CA GLU A 34 -8.77 19.76 28.22
C GLU A 34 -10.02 20.45 27.65
N ARG A 35 -10.31 20.24 26.36
CA ARG A 35 -11.53 20.72 25.69
C ARG A 35 -12.73 19.77 25.85
N GLY A 36 -12.62 18.73 26.67
CA GLY A 36 -13.67 17.74 26.90
C GLY A 36 -13.87 16.75 25.75
N ILE A 37 -12.96 16.72 24.77
CA ILE A 37 -12.99 15.80 23.63
C ILE A 37 -12.13 14.59 23.98
N HIS A 38 -12.72 13.41 24.16
CA HIS A 38 -11.96 12.18 24.38
C HIS A 38 -11.21 11.77 23.09
N PRO A 39 -9.86 11.82 23.06
CA PRO A 39 -9.07 11.56 21.85
C PRO A 39 -9.05 10.08 21.43
N GLY A 40 -9.68 9.20 22.22
CA GLY A 40 -9.80 7.76 21.96
C GLY A 40 -11.06 7.34 21.21
N VAL A 41 -12.12 8.15 21.21
CA VAL A 41 -13.43 7.74 20.64
C VAL A 41 -13.40 7.73 19.10
N SER A 42 -12.59 8.61 18.50
CA SER A 42 -12.38 8.65 17.05
C SER A 42 -11.57 7.45 16.50
N ARG A 43 -10.90 6.67 17.36
CA ARG A 43 -10.09 5.51 16.94
C ARG A 43 -10.80 4.17 17.08
N SER A 44 -12.08 4.15 17.47
CA SER A 44 -12.82 2.91 17.72
C SER A 44 -13.54 2.32 16.52
N ALA A 45 -13.27 2.80 15.30
CA ALA A 45 -13.44 1.96 14.13
C ALA A 45 -12.06 1.31 13.88
N PRO A 46 -11.80 0.06 14.33
CA PRO A 46 -10.69 -0.68 13.75
C PRO A 46 -10.90 -0.58 12.25
N LYS A 47 -9.94 -0.09 11.45
CA LYS A 47 -10.08 -0.10 9.99
C LYS A 47 -10.03 -1.58 9.58
N PRO A 48 -11.17 -2.30 9.50
CA PRO A 48 -11.18 -3.76 9.59
C PRO A 48 -10.61 -4.41 8.33
N TYR A 49 -10.41 -3.62 7.28
CA TYR A 49 -10.19 -4.11 5.94
C TYR A 49 -8.80 -3.78 5.39
N LEU A 50 -7.86 -3.28 6.20
CA LEU A 50 -6.49 -3.02 5.70
C LEU A 50 -5.81 -4.33 5.27
N SER A 51 -5.95 -5.38 6.08
CA SER A 51 -5.49 -6.73 5.75
C SER A 51 -6.19 -7.29 4.50
N LEU A 52 -7.47 -6.98 4.31
CA LEU A 52 -8.25 -7.41 3.14
C LEU A 52 -7.78 -6.72 1.85
N LYS A 53 -7.44 -5.43 1.91
CA LYS A 53 -6.85 -4.67 0.79
C LYS A 53 -5.51 -5.24 0.36
N PHE A 54 -4.60 -5.48 1.32
CA PHE A 54 -3.30 -6.07 1.03
C PHE A 54 -3.42 -7.52 0.58
N GLY A 55 -4.32 -8.31 1.16
CA GLY A 55 -4.57 -9.69 0.75
C GLY A 55 -5.05 -9.78 -0.69
N LEU A 56 -6.06 -8.99 -1.07
CA LEU A 56 -6.61 -9.05 -2.42
C LEU A 56 -5.69 -8.41 -3.47
N LEU A 57 -4.91 -7.40 -3.08
CA LEU A 57 -3.80 -6.90 -3.89
C LEU A 57 -2.78 -8.01 -4.16
N MET A 58 -2.39 -8.77 -3.14
CA MET A 58 -1.37 -9.82 -3.30
C MET A 58 -1.87 -10.99 -4.15
N VAL A 59 -3.16 -11.33 -4.03
CA VAL A 59 -3.82 -12.30 -4.92
C VAL A 59 -3.86 -11.80 -6.36
N GLY A 60 -4.23 -10.53 -6.58
CA GLY A 60 -4.23 -9.91 -7.90
C GLY A 60 -2.85 -9.89 -8.55
N LEU A 61 -1.81 -9.51 -7.79
CA LEU A 61 -0.42 -9.53 -8.26
C LEU A 61 0.05 -10.95 -8.59
N GLY A 62 -0.25 -11.93 -7.74
CA GLY A 62 0.12 -13.33 -7.96
C GLY A 62 -0.52 -13.92 -9.21
N ILE A 63 -1.84 -13.75 -9.37
CA ILE A 63 -2.58 -14.22 -10.55
C ILE A 63 -2.08 -13.48 -11.80
N GLY A 64 -1.89 -12.17 -11.73
CA GLY A 64 -1.37 -11.37 -12.83
C GLY A 64 -0.01 -11.85 -13.33
N LEU A 65 0.90 -12.19 -12.42
CA LEU A 65 2.21 -12.75 -12.76
C LEU A 65 2.12 -14.12 -13.41
N LEU A 66 1.26 -15.02 -12.91
CA LEU A 66 1.06 -16.35 -13.50
C LEU A 66 0.49 -16.26 -14.92
N VAL A 67 -0.51 -15.39 -15.13
CA VAL A 67 -1.11 -15.17 -16.45
C VAL A 67 -0.11 -14.50 -17.39
N ALA A 68 0.69 -13.53 -16.91
CA ALA A 68 1.74 -12.91 -17.69
C ALA A 68 2.79 -13.93 -18.15
N LEU A 69 3.23 -14.81 -17.25
CA LEU A 69 4.20 -15.86 -17.57
C LEU A 69 3.68 -16.81 -18.65
N PHE A 70 2.42 -17.24 -18.53
CA PHE A 70 1.80 -18.09 -19.55
C PHE A 70 1.66 -17.36 -20.90
N THR A 71 1.28 -16.10 -20.87
CA THR A 71 1.15 -15.25 -22.07
C THR A 71 2.50 -15.06 -22.76
N VAL A 72 3.56 -14.73 -22.01
CA VAL A 72 4.91 -14.56 -22.55
C VAL A 72 5.42 -15.88 -23.14
N LYS A 73 5.25 -17.01 -22.44
CA LYS A 73 5.66 -18.33 -22.96
C LYS A 73 4.90 -18.74 -24.24
N ASN A 74 3.62 -18.39 -24.35
CA ASN A 74 2.83 -18.68 -25.55
C ASN A 74 3.13 -17.76 -26.73
N VAL A 75 3.46 -16.48 -26.47
CA VAL A 75 3.69 -15.48 -27.52
C VAL A 75 5.13 -15.51 -28.04
N PHE A 76 6.12 -15.64 -27.16
CA PHE A 76 7.55 -15.59 -27.51
C PHE A 76 8.23 -16.96 -27.57
N GLY A 77 7.54 -18.05 -27.19
CA GLY A 77 8.12 -19.39 -27.17
C GLY A 77 9.26 -19.55 -26.14
N PRO A 78 10.04 -20.64 -26.20
CA PRO A 78 11.12 -20.93 -25.26
C PRO A 78 12.41 -20.13 -25.48
N GLU A 79 12.60 -19.50 -26.66
CA GLU A 79 13.79 -18.69 -26.97
C GLU A 79 13.45 -17.21 -26.97
N ILE A 80 13.67 -16.54 -25.83
CA ILE A 80 13.58 -15.08 -25.77
C ILE A 80 14.87 -14.50 -26.36
N THR A 81 14.76 -13.83 -27.50
CA THR A 81 15.87 -13.08 -28.08
C THR A 81 16.05 -11.74 -27.34
N ARG A 82 17.28 -11.23 -27.22
CA ARG A 82 17.61 -9.95 -26.52
C ARG A 82 16.76 -8.73 -26.93
N GLY A 83 16.18 -8.74 -28.14
CA GLY A 83 15.26 -7.68 -28.60
C GLY A 83 13.83 -7.78 -28.04
N GLU A 84 13.42 -8.95 -27.58
CA GLU A 84 12.06 -9.26 -27.10
C GLU A 84 11.94 -9.20 -25.57
N GLU A 85 13.06 -9.11 -24.86
CA GLU A 85 13.12 -8.95 -23.40
C GLU A 85 12.32 -7.72 -22.93
N GLY A 86 12.40 -6.61 -23.67
CA GLY A 86 11.64 -5.39 -23.37
C GLY A 86 10.13 -5.58 -23.54
N GLN A 87 9.71 -6.39 -24.51
CA GLN A 87 8.30 -6.65 -24.79
C GLN A 87 7.72 -7.64 -23.77
N ALA A 88 8.49 -8.64 -23.38
CA ALA A 88 8.17 -9.53 -22.27
C ALA A 88 8.01 -8.74 -20.96
N ALA A 89 8.96 -7.83 -20.64
CA ALA A 89 8.87 -6.97 -19.46
C ALA A 89 7.61 -6.09 -19.47
N ALA A 90 7.27 -5.48 -20.61
CA ALA A 90 6.05 -4.70 -20.75
C ALA A 90 4.78 -5.51 -20.47
N ILE A 91 4.74 -6.77 -20.89
CA ILE A 91 3.62 -7.69 -20.60
C ILE A 91 3.57 -8.00 -19.11
N TYR A 92 4.69 -8.32 -18.46
CA TYR A 92 4.73 -8.55 -17.01
C TYR A 92 4.23 -7.32 -16.24
N PHE A 93 4.76 -6.12 -16.51
CA PHE A 93 4.32 -4.91 -15.83
C PHE A 93 2.86 -4.55 -16.13
N GLY A 94 2.40 -4.75 -17.37
CA GLY A 94 1.01 -4.50 -17.77
C GLY A 94 0.02 -5.40 -17.02
N PHE A 95 0.25 -6.72 -17.02
CA PHE A 95 -0.60 -7.68 -16.32
C PHE A 95 -0.55 -7.49 -14.80
N LEU A 96 0.63 -7.20 -14.25
CA LEU A 96 0.82 -6.95 -12.82
C LEU A 96 0.05 -5.70 -12.37
N GLY A 97 0.07 -4.63 -13.17
CA GLY A 97 -0.74 -3.43 -12.92
C GLY A 97 -2.24 -3.66 -13.06
N ILE A 98 -2.69 -4.35 -14.11
CA ILE A 98 -4.12 -4.60 -14.38
C ILE A 98 -4.72 -5.52 -13.30
N PHE A 99 -4.11 -6.67 -13.04
CA PHE A 99 -4.63 -7.62 -12.07
C PHE A 99 -4.43 -7.16 -10.62
N GLY A 100 -3.32 -6.47 -10.31
CA GLY A 100 -3.14 -5.80 -9.03
C GLY A 100 -4.20 -4.72 -8.78
N GLY A 101 -4.50 -3.92 -9.82
CA GLY A 101 -5.55 -2.91 -9.78
C GLY A 101 -6.96 -3.50 -9.63
N LEU A 102 -7.28 -4.55 -10.39
CA LEU A 102 -8.55 -5.26 -10.25
C LEU A 102 -8.74 -5.87 -8.86
N GLY A 103 -7.68 -6.42 -8.27
CA GLY A 103 -7.69 -6.91 -6.88
C GLY A 103 -8.01 -5.81 -5.88
N LEU A 104 -7.47 -4.60 -6.07
CA LEU A 104 -7.84 -3.45 -5.24
C LEU A 104 -9.29 -2.99 -5.45
N ILE A 105 -9.77 -2.93 -6.70
CA ILE A 105 -11.16 -2.53 -7.01
C ILE A 105 -12.15 -3.52 -6.37
N THR A 106 -11.89 -4.82 -6.48
CA THR A 106 -12.73 -5.83 -5.80
C THR A 106 -12.69 -5.68 -4.29
N SER A 107 -11.55 -5.27 -3.71
CA SER A 107 -11.45 -5.05 -2.26
C SER A 107 -12.35 -3.91 -1.80
N PHE A 108 -12.44 -2.85 -2.63
CA PHE A 108 -13.33 -1.72 -2.38
C PHE A 108 -14.81 -2.11 -2.51
N LEU A 109 -15.17 -2.93 -3.50
CA LEU A 109 -16.54 -3.40 -3.67
C LEU A 109 -16.99 -4.30 -2.51
N ILE A 110 -16.10 -5.18 -2.03
CA ILE A 110 -16.36 -6.04 -0.88
C ILE A 110 -16.49 -5.19 0.40
N GLU A 111 -15.59 -4.23 0.61
CA GLU A 111 -15.66 -3.29 1.74
C GLU A 111 -16.97 -2.48 1.71
N LYS A 112 -17.35 -1.94 0.54
CA LYS A 112 -18.62 -1.22 0.37
C LYS A 112 -19.82 -2.11 0.71
N LYS A 113 -19.85 -3.33 0.19
CA LYS A 113 -20.95 -4.27 0.45
C LYS A 113 -21.02 -4.69 1.92
N ALA A 114 -19.88 -4.88 2.58
CA ALA A 114 -19.82 -5.22 3.99
C ALA A 114 -20.37 -4.08 4.87
N ILE A 115 -20.09 -2.83 4.52
CA ILE A 115 -20.64 -1.65 5.21
C ILE A 115 -22.15 -1.52 4.96
N ASP A 116 -22.61 -1.73 3.73
CA ASP A 116 -24.03 -1.61 3.36
C ASP A 116 -24.91 -2.75 3.92
N THR A 117 -24.32 -3.91 4.26
CA THR A 117 -25.06 -5.10 4.75
C THR A 117 -25.20 -5.12 6.27
N ASP A 118 -24.47 -4.28 7.01
CA ASP A 118 -24.59 -4.20 8.48
C ASP A 118 -25.89 -3.44 8.85
N PRO A 119 -26.96 -4.12 9.31
CA PRO A 119 -28.25 -3.49 9.56
C PRO A 119 -28.34 -2.85 10.94
N SER A 120 -27.20 -2.65 11.64
CA SER A 120 -27.14 -2.04 12.97
C SER A 120 -26.86 -0.53 12.92
N LYS A 121 -27.63 0.20 12.11
CA LYS A 121 -27.90 1.63 12.33
C LYS A 121 -29.40 1.88 12.35
#